data_AF-A0A8J5K3N1-F1
#
_entry.id   AF-A0A8J5K3N1-F1
#
_cell.length_a   1.000
_cell.length_b   1.000
_cell.length_c   1.000
_cell.angle_alpha   90.00
_cell.angle_beta   90.00
_cell.angle_gamma   90.00
#
_symmetry.space_group_name_H-M   'P 1'
#
loop_
_entity.id
_entity.type
_entity.pdbx_description
1 polymer ?
#
loop_
_entity_poly.entity_id
_entity_poly.type
_entity_poly.pdbx_seq_one_letter_code
_entity_poly.pdbx_strand_id
1 'polypeptide(L)'
;MYRDKLDGSFSRSRSSSISSLENISSEAIQCLAFVDSYTRKNDTQTAPTLWVGTSLGSVIQVMVSLPSQETRATTPATVSPSGTIFRLKGSVLAMSFLDCNGDLIPYQYESWKDANRERKLERTPTKSLVDNRMSPTNSAEQTWGDRQFIVIASEKVARVVALPSQNCVYKQIITEVSFVVKSEIIQIKDSVCLVCYVATGHISVFSLPSLRQLIYVDFLPLVDLRLVPYSASGNPPIMYLPHL
;
A
#
# COMPACT_ATOMS: atom_id res chain seq x y z
N MET A 1 -3.33 -66.29 -29.54
CA MET A 1 -4.42 -66.27 -28.52
C MET A 1 -3.79 -65.89 -27.19
N TYR A 2 -4.36 -64.88 -26.50
CA TYR A 2 -4.06 -64.36 -25.14
C TYR A 2 -2.61 -63.86 -24.88
N ARG A 3 -2.28 -62.57 -24.69
CA ARG A 3 -2.84 -61.41 -23.94
C ARG A 3 -2.73 -61.55 -22.42
N ASP A 4 -1.75 -60.81 -21.87
CA ASP A 4 -1.74 -60.03 -20.61
C ASP A 4 -0.44 -59.21 -20.62
N LYS A 5 -0.36 -57.93 -21.06
CA LYS A 5 -0.85 -56.68 -20.46
C LYS A 5 -0.58 -56.53 -18.96
N LEU A 6 0.66 -56.14 -18.64
CA LEU A 6 0.99 -55.47 -17.38
C LEU A 6 1.24 -53.98 -17.61
N ASP A 7 0.31 -53.22 -17.05
CA ASP A 7 0.37 -51.86 -16.51
C ASP A 7 0.97 -50.72 -17.35
N GLY A 8 0.03 -50.00 -17.95
CA GLY A 8 0.17 -48.61 -18.30
C GLY A 8 0.16 -47.68 -17.08
N SER A 9 0.34 -46.41 -17.42
CA SER A 9 0.33 -45.25 -16.53
C SER A 9 1.63 -45.00 -15.75
N PHE A 10 2.71 -44.77 -16.48
CA PHE A 10 3.39 -43.49 -16.27
C PHE A 10 2.44 -42.37 -16.72
N SER A 11 1.47 -42.05 -15.87
CA SER A 11 0.86 -40.73 -15.91
C SER A 11 2.00 -39.77 -15.63
N ARG A 12 2.54 -39.23 -16.73
CA ARG A 12 3.21 -37.94 -16.73
C ARG A 12 2.24 -36.94 -16.11
N SER A 13 2.23 -36.86 -14.78
CA SER A 13 1.99 -35.60 -14.11
C SER A 13 3.17 -34.71 -14.50
N ARG A 14 3.12 -34.20 -15.73
CA ARG A 14 3.75 -32.93 -16.06
C ARG A 14 3.03 -31.93 -15.17
N SER A 15 3.48 -31.82 -13.92
CA SER A 15 3.33 -30.58 -13.19
C SER A 15 3.81 -29.51 -14.16
N SER A 16 2.91 -28.61 -14.54
CA SER A 16 3.09 -27.55 -15.51
C SER A 16 4.09 -26.52 -14.97
N SER A 17 5.34 -26.92 -14.75
CA SER A 17 6.37 -26.10 -14.12
C SER A 17 7.29 -25.41 -15.13
N ILE A 18 7.12 -25.70 -16.42
CA ILE A 18 7.97 -25.13 -17.50
C ILE A 18 7.24 -24.05 -18.32
N SER A 19 5.92 -23.88 -18.17
CA SER A 19 5.20 -22.77 -18.81
C SER A 19 5.15 -21.47 -17.99
N SER A 20 5.55 -21.50 -16.72
CA SER A 20 5.52 -20.34 -15.80
C SER A 20 6.79 -19.47 -15.85
N LEU A 21 7.83 -19.91 -16.56
CA LEU A 21 9.13 -19.21 -16.64
C LEU A 21 9.26 -18.30 -17.87
N GLU A 22 8.41 -18.43 -18.88
CA GLU A 22 8.54 -17.66 -20.14
C GLU A 22 7.76 -16.34 -20.14
N ASN A 23 7.16 -15.94 -19.02
CA ASN A 23 6.48 -14.66 -18.94
C ASN A 23 6.57 -14.05 -17.53
N ILE A 24 7.77 -14.02 -16.94
CA ILE A 24 8.02 -13.11 -15.82
C ILE A 24 7.97 -11.70 -16.40
N SER A 25 6.76 -11.15 -16.56
CA SER A 25 6.61 -9.71 -16.59
C SER A 25 7.35 -9.18 -15.37
N SER A 26 8.30 -8.28 -15.55
CA SER A 26 8.98 -7.60 -14.45
C SER A 26 7.95 -6.74 -13.71
N GLU A 27 7.17 -7.36 -12.84
CA GLU A 27 6.23 -6.68 -11.97
C GLU A 27 7.04 -6.04 -10.84
N ALA A 28 7.05 -4.71 -10.82
CA ALA A 28 7.79 -3.93 -9.84
C ALA A 28 6.92 -3.69 -8.60
N ILE A 29 7.55 -3.64 -7.44
CA ILE A 29 6.92 -3.16 -6.20
C ILE A 29 6.94 -1.64 -6.24
N GLN A 30 5.77 -1.03 -6.11
CA GLN A 30 5.58 0.42 -6.18
C GLN A 30 5.47 1.06 -4.80
N CYS A 31 4.82 0.38 -3.86
CA CYS A 31 4.67 0.86 -2.50
C CYS A 31 4.49 -0.32 -1.52
N LEU A 32 4.85 -0.07 -0.27
CA LEU A 32 4.76 -1.02 0.83
C LEU A 32 4.12 -0.33 2.04
N ALA A 33 3.34 -1.07 2.83
CA ALA A 33 2.85 -0.61 4.12
C ALA A 33 2.95 -1.73 5.16
N PHE A 34 3.66 -1.47 6.26
CA PHE A 34 3.60 -2.28 7.47
C PHE A 34 2.53 -1.73 8.39
N VAL A 35 1.56 -2.57 8.76
CA VAL A 35 0.43 -2.18 9.59
C VAL A 35 -0.14 -3.39 10.33
N ASP A 36 -0.62 -3.18 11.55
CA ASP A 36 -1.52 -4.11 12.22
C ASP A 36 -2.92 -4.02 11.56
N SER A 37 -3.27 -5.03 10.76
CA SER A 37 -4.54 -5.06 10.02
C SER A 37 -5.25 -6.41 10.11
N TYR A 38 -6.53 -6.43 9.77
CA TYR A 38 -7.34 -7.65 9.72
C TYR A 38 -6.96 -8.48 8.49
N THR A 39 -6.78 -9.79 8.69
CA THR A 39 -6.25 -10.69 7.65
C THR A 39 -7.35 -11.40 6.89
N ARG A 40 -8.45 -11.73 7.57
CA ARG A 40 -9.60 -12.44 7.02
C ARG A 40 -10.90 -11.69 7.29
N LYS A 41 -11.89 -12.05 6.48
CA LYS A 41 -13.27 -11.65 6.69
C LYS A 41 -13.73 -12.12 8.06
N ASN A 42 -14.26 -11.19 8.85
CA ASN A 42 -14.74 -11.40 10.23
C ASN A 42 -13.65 -11.63 11.30
N ASP A 43 -12.37 -11.37 11.02
CA ASP A 43 -11.36 -11.33 12.08
C ASP A 43 -11.76 -10.28 13.14
N THR A 44 -11.58 -10.61 14.42
CA THR A 44 -11.88 -9.71 15.54
C THR A 44 -10.65 -9.01 16.10
N GLN A 45 -9.46 -9.40 15.61
CA GLN A 45 -8.17 -8.85 15.99
C GLN A 45 -7.32 -8.58 14.76
N THR A 46 -6.48 -7.56 14.86
CA THR A 46 -5.46 -7.26 13.86
C THR A 46 -4.22 -8.12 14.08
N ALA A 47 -3.46 -8.34 13.02
CA ALA A 47 -2.14 -8.96 13.08
C ALA A 47 -1.12 -8.10 12.31
N PRO A 48 0.18 -8.23 12.60
CA PRO A 48 1.22 -7.57 11.81
C PRO A 48 1.17 -8.04 10.37
N THR A 49 1.02 -7.10 9.44
CA THR A 49 0.91 -7.37 8.01
C THR A 49 1.79 -6.46 7.18
N LEU A 50 2.25 -6.98 6.05
CA LEU A 50 2.88 -6.23 4.97
C LEU A 50 1.92 -6.19 3.78
N TRP A 51 1.59 -5.00 3.33
CA TRP A 51 0.82 -4.76 2.13
C TRP A 51 1.74 -4.33 1.00
N VAL A 52 1.59 -4.93 -0.17
CA VAL A 52 2.46 -4.73 -1.33
C VAL A 52 1.65 -4.26 -2.52
N GLY A 53 1.86 -3.02 -2.97
CA GLY A 53 1.29 -2.48 -4.21
C GLY A 53 2.26 -2.63 -5.38
N THR A 54 1.76 -3.07 -6.53
CA THR A 54 2.60 -3.43 -7.68
C THR A 54 2.34 -2.58 -8.93
N SER A 55 3.27 -2.65 -9.89
CA SER A 55 3.18 -1.93 -11.17
C SER A 55 2.08 -2.46 -12.10
N LEU A 56 1.55 -3.66 -11.85
CA LEU A 56 0.42 -4.23 -12.60
C LEU A 56 -0.94 -4.01 -11.92
N GLY A 57 -0.98 -3.20 -10.84
CA GLY A 57 -2.22 -2.83 -10.18
C GLY A 57 -2.71 -3.83 -9.14
N SER A 58 -1.85 -4.74 -8.68
CA SER A 58 -2.18 -5.64 -7.58
C SER A 58 -1.79 -5.01 -6.24
N VAL A 59 -2.64 -5.20 -5.23
CA VAL A 59 -2.31 -4.98 -3.82
C VAL A 59 -2.45 -6.31 -3.09
N ILE A 60 -1.36 -6.80 -2.50
CA ILE A 60 -1.27 -8.13 -1.89
C ILE A 60 -1.00 -7.97 -0.40
N GLN A 61 -1.76 -8.71 0.43
CA GLN A 61 -1.54 -8.76 1.87
C GLN A 61 -0.70 -10.00 2.26
N VAL A 62 0.38 -9.76 2.98
CA VAL A 62 1.26 -10.77 3.56
C VAL A 62 1.18 -10.67 5.07
N MET A 63 0.86 -11.77 5.76
CA MET A 63 0.91 -11.85 7.21
C MET A 63 2.35 -12.02 7.68
N VAL A 64 2.72 -11.29 8.72
CA VAL A 64 4.03 -11.37 9.36
C VAL A 64 3.84 -11.93 10.77
N SER A 65 4.34 -13.14 11.00
CA SER A 65 4.35 -13.73 12.33
C SER A 65 5.69 -13.45 13.00
N LEU A 66 5.64 -12.61 14.03
CA LEU A 66 6.80 -12.21 14.82
C LEU A 66 6.95 -13.14 16.03
N PRO A 67 8.15 -13.69 16.28
CA PRO A 67 8.42 -14.40 17.51
C PRO A 67 8.24 -13.50 18.74
N SER A 68 7.98 -14.14 19.88
CA SER A 68 7.96 -13.48 21.19
C SER A 68 9.28 -12.76 21.47
N GLN A 69 9.28 -11.78 22.38
CA GLN A 69 10.49 -11.03 22.73
C GLN A 69 11.62 -11.95 23.23
N GLU A 70 11.29 -13.01 23.96
CA GLU A 70 12.25 -13.98 24.49
C GLU A 70 12.92 -14.82 23.41
N THR A 71 12.20 -15.14 22.32
CA THR A 71 12.69 -16.03 21.26
C THR A 71 13.11 -15.30 19.98
N ARG A 72 12.95 -13.97 19.91
CA ARG A 72 13.24 -13.16 18.71
C ARG A 72 14.70 -13.24 18.25
N ALA A 73 15.64 -13.51 19.16
CA ALA A 73 17.06 -13.64 18.82
C ALA A 73 17.39 -14.99 18.14
N THR A 74 16.60 -16.03 18.39
CA THR A 74 16.88 -17.41 17.97
C THR A 74 15.90 -17.93 16.92
N THR A 75 14.73 -17.31 16.82
CA THR A 75 13.66 -17.72 15.91
C THR A 75 13.44 -16.63 14.86
N PRO A 76 13.44 -16.95 13.56
CA PRO A 76 13.18 -15.96 12.53
C PRO A 76 11.70 -15.58 12.49
N ALA A 77 11.41 -14.36 12.03
CA ALA A 77 10.06 -14.00 11.61
C ALA A 77 9.64 -14.85 10.42
N THR A 78 8.36 -15.24 10.38
CA THR A 78 7.80 -15.99 9.27
C THR A 78 6.79 -15.13 8.52
N VAL A 79 6.74 -15.29 7.21
CA VAL A 79 5.79 -14.58 6.34
C VAL A 79 4.92 -15.58 5.62
N SER A 80 3.64 -15.28 5.49
CA SER A 80 2.70 -16.13 4.74
C SER A 80 1.68 -15.26 4.00
N PRO A 81 1.29 -15.60 2.75
CA PRO A 81 0.23 -14.89 2.07
C PRO A 81 -1.08 -15.00 2.85
N SER A 82 -1.80 -13.87 3.00
CA SER A 82 -3.12 -13.87 3.65
C SER A 82 -4.22 -14.45 2.75
N GLY A 83 -3.99 -14.44 1.43
CA GLY A 83 -4.99 -14.75 0.40
C GLY A 83 -5.77 -13.52 -0.09
N THR A 84 -5.71 -12.40 0.64
CA THR A 84 -6.28 -11.11 0.22
C THR A 84 -5.46 -10.47 -0.89
N ILE A 85 -6.12 -10.24 -2.04
CA ILE A 85 -5.54 -9.54 -3.19
C ILE A 85 -6.57 -8.58 -3.79
N PHE A 86 -6.23 -7.29 -3.88
CA PHE A 86 -7.03 -6.30 -4.61
C PHE A 86 -6.41 -6.04 -5.99
N ARG A 87 -7.26 -5.92 -7.01
CA ARG A 87 -6.84 -5.62 -8.39
C ARG A 87 -7.46 -4.31 -8.88
N LEU A 88 -6.61 -3.40 -9.31
CA LEU A 88 -6.93 -2.08 -9.84
C LEU A 88 -6.43 -1.96 -11.28
N LYS A 89 -6.94 -0.95 -12.01
CA LYS A 89 -6.50 -0.66 -13.37
C LYS A 89 -5.27 0.24 -13.31
N GLY A 90 -4.16 -0.20 -13.90
CA GLY A 90 -2.89 0.53 -13.91
C GLY A 90 -2.09 0.38 -12.61
N SER A 91 -0.87 0.90 -12.62
CA SER A 91 0.10 0.81 -11.51
C SER A 91 -0.45 1.39 -10.20
N VAL A 92 -0.17 0.75 -9.06
CA VAL A 92 -0.49 1.30 -7.73
C VAL A 92 0.47 2.44 -7.42
N LEU A 93 -0.06 3.62 -7.07
CA LEU A 93 0.72 4.84 -6.84
C LEU A 93 0.72 5.28 -5.38
N ALA A 94 -0.35 5.02 -4.65
CA ALA A 94 -0.44 5.34 -3.22
C ALA A 94 -1.30 4.32 -2.48
N MET A 95 -0.93 4.05 -1.23
CA MET A 95 -1.64 3.17 -0.33
C MET A 95 -1.50 3.69 1.10
N SER A 96 -2.59 3.75 1.86
CA SER A 96 -2.57 4.11 3.28
C SER A 96 -3.75 3.52 4.02
N PHE A 97 -3.70 3.57 5.35
CA PHE A 97 -4.70 3.00 6.24
C PHE A 97 -5.34 4.09 7.08
N LEU A 98 -6.65 3.97 7.26
CA LEU A 98 -7.44 4.83 8.13
C LEU A 98 -8.07 3.98 9.24
N ASP A 99 -8.25 4.58 10.41
CA ASP A 99 -9.05 3.99 11.48
C ASP A 99 -10.57 4.15 11.19
N CYS A 100 -11.41 3.73 12.13
CA CYS A 100 -12.87 3.85 12.00
C CYS A 100 -13.38 5.30 12.02
N ASN A 101 -12.59 6.26 12.50
CA ASN A 101 -12.91 7.67 12.52
C ASN A 101 -12.52 8.36 11.20
N GLY A 102 -11.69 7.71 10.38
CA GLY A 102 -11.18 8.24 9.12
C GLY A 102 -9.82 8.93 9.27
N ASP A 103 -9.16 8.79 10.43
CA ASP A 103 -7.82 9.33 10.69
C ASP A 103 -6.74 8.39 10.18
N LEU A 104 -5.59 8.95 9.78
CA LEU A 104 -4.44 8.16 9.32
C LEU A 104 -3.90 7.27 10.45
N ILE A 105 -3.79 5.97 10.16
CA ILE A 105 -3.02 5.05 10.99
C ILE A 105 -1.53 5.30 10.68
N PRO A 106 -0.72 5.74 11.67
CA PRO A 106 0.69 6.00 11.44
C PRO A 106 1.42 4.76 10.94
N TYR A 107 2.37 4.94 10.03
CA TYR A 107 3.25 3.85 9.62
C TYR A 107 4.06 3.37 10.82
N GLN A 108 3.98 2.08 11.11
CA GLN A 108 4.68 1.45 12.24
C GLN A 108 6.14 1.08 11.90
N TYR A 109 6.75 1.71 10.90
CA TYR A 109 8.15 1.49 10.53
C TYR A 109 8.93 2.80 10.64
N GLU A 110 10.17 2.67 11.08
CA GLU A 110 11.17 3.73 10.98
C GLU A 110 12.19 3.35 9.92
N SER A 111 12.67 4.33 9.15
CA SER A 111 13.81 4.11 8.26
C SER A 111 15.00 3.63 9.08
N TRP A 112 15.63 2.54 8.65
CA TRP A 112 16.82 2.00 9.30
C TRP A 112 17.91 3.07 9.38
N LYS A 113 18.44 3.32 10.58
CA LYS A 113 19.54 4.26 10.82
C LYS A 113 20.78 3.50 11.26
N ASP A 114 21.92 3.84 10.66
CA ASP A 114 23.23 3.30 11.07
C ASP A 114 23.53 3.66 12.53
N ALA A 115 23.61 2.65 13.40
CA ALA A 115 23.92 2.79 14.82
C ALA A 115 25.29 3.47 15.10
N ASN A 116 26.19 3.48 14.11
CA ASN A 116 27.52 4.08 14.25
C ASN A 116 27.52 5.62 14.13
N ARG A 117 26.41 6.21 13.66
CA ARG A 117 26.30 7.66 13.42
C ARG A 117 25.83 8.46 14.64
N GLU A 118 25.32 7.78 15.67
CA GLU A 118 24.67 8.37 16.84
C GLU A 118 25.65 8.91 17.89
N ARG A 119 26.85 8.35 18.02
CA ARG A 119 27.82 8.76 19.07
C ARG A 119 28.34 10.20 18.96
N LYS A 120 28.04 10.92 17.87
CA LYS A 120 28.57 12.26 17.59
C LYS A 120 27.52 13.38 17.68
N LEU A 121 26.24 13.07 17.93
CA LEU A 121 25.13 14.03 17.87
C LEU A 121 24.25 14.06 19.13
N GLU A 122 24.72 13.51 20.25
CA GLU A 122 24.07 13.73 21.56
C GLU A 122 24.30 15.17 22.05
N ARG A 123 23.60 16.15 21.45
CA ARG A 123 23.47 17.48 22.07
C ARG A 123 22.31 18.37 21.63
N THR A 124 21.16 17.80 21.28
CA THR A 124 19.89 18.57 21.29
C THR A 124 18.70 17.68 21.61
N PRO A 125 17.94 17.95 22.69
CA PRO A 125 16.79 17.15 23.07
C PRO A 125 15.53 17.66 22.34
N THR A 126 15.23 17.10 21.17
CA THR A 126 13.87 17.15 20.63
C THR A 126 13.13 15.91 21.06
N LYS A 127 12.28 16.08 22.08
CA LYS A 127 11.34 15.08 22.59
C LYS A 127 10.45 14.57 21.45
N SER A 128 10.65 13.34 21.00
CA SER A 128 9.64 12.57 20.27
C SER A 128 8.70 11.92 21.30
N LEU A 129 7.65 12.64 21.68
CA LEU A 129 6.56 12.10 22.49
C LEU A 129 5.55 11.42 21.57
N VAL A 130 5.78 10.17 21.15
CA VAL A 130 4.68 9.27 20.77
C VAL A 130 5.09 7.79 20.93
N ASP A 131 5.32 7.34 22.17
CA ASP A 131 5.29 5.90 22.47
C ASP A 131 3.85 5.53 22.81
N ASN A 132 2.99 5.43 21.79
CA ASN A 132 1.68 4.80 21.93
C ASN A 132 1.80 3.38 21.40
N ARG A 133 2.42 2.51 22.21
CA ARG A 133 2.13 1.08 22.15
C ARG A 133 0.64 0.91 22.42
N MET A 134 -0.14 0.70 21.36
CA MET A 134 -1.48 0.15 21.51
C MET A 134 -1.35 -1.25 22.09
N SER A 135 -1.47 -1.34 23.40
CA SER A 135 -1.82 -2.60 24.07
C SER A 135 -3.32 -2.80 23.83
N PRO A 136 -3.78 -3.94 23.30
CA PRO A 136 -5.20 -4.17 23.18
C PRO A 136 -5.75 -4.46 24.57
N THR A 137 -6.31 -3.45 25.22
CA THR A 137 -7.14 -3.63 26.41
C THR A 137 -8.49 -2.99 26.14
N ASN A 138 -9.44 -3.80 25.67
CA ASN A 138 -10.73 -3.95 26.36
C ASN A 138 -11.67 -4.87 25.59
N SER A 139 -12.04 -5.94 26.29
CA SER A 139 -13.33 -6.60 26.24
C SER A 139 -14.44 -5.57 26.45
N ALA A 140 -15.03 -5.10 25.35
CA ALA A 140 -16.35 -4.49 25.33
C ALA A 140 -17.07 -5.04 24.09
N GLU A 141 -18.32 -5.44 24.31
CA GLU A 141 -19.20 -6.18 23.40
C GLU A 141 -19.06 -5.72 21.94
N GLN A 142 -18.57 -6.62 21.09
CA GLN A 142 -18.17 -6.30 19.73
C GLN A 142 -19.39 -6.10 18.85
N THR A 143 -19.70 -4.85 18.56
CA THR A 143 -20.40 -4.49 17.32
C THR A 143 -19.59 -5.03 16.14
N TRP A 144 -20.25 -5.87 15.33
CA TRP A 144 -19.75 -6.42 14.08
C TRP A 144 -19.72 -5.33 13.00
N GLY A 145 -18.81 -4.37 13.12
CA GLY A 145 -18.61 -3.27 12.18
C GLY A 145 -17.23 -3.28 11.54
N ASP A 146 -17.10 -2.57 10.41
CA ASP A 146 -15.81 -2.25 9.81
C ASP A 146 -15.02 -1.30 10.74
N ARG A 147 -13.73 -1.60 10.94
CA ARG A 147 -12.87 -0.97 11.97
C ARG A 147 -11.69 -0.21 11.39
N GLN A 148 -11.29 -0.55 10.17
CA GLN A 148 -10.20 0.11 9.45
C GLN A 148 -10.58 0.24 7.98
N PHE A 149 -9.97 1.17 7.29
CA PHE A 149 -10.08 1.30 5.84
C PHE A 149 -8.68 1.28 5.22
N ILE A 150 -8.54 0.60 4.08
CA ILE A 150 -7.39 0.75 3.20
C ILE A 150 -7.79 1.63 2.01
N VAL A 151 -7.02 2.69 1.80
CA VAL A 151 -7.13 3.60 0.66
C VAL A 151 -6.08 3.19 -0.35
N ILE A 152 -6.48 2.93 -1.59
CA ILE A 152 -5.59 2.51 -2.68
C ILE A 152 -5.85 3.40 -3.89
N ALA A 153 -4.82 4.05 -4.41
CA ALA A 153 -4.89 4.82 -5.65
C ALA A 153 -3.96 4.21 -6.70
N SER A 154 -4.50 3.98 -7.89
CA SER A 154 -3.76 3.58 -9.08
C SER A 154 -3.70 4.70 -10.11
N GLU A 155 -3.03 4.44 -11.23
CA GLU A 155 -2.99 5.34 -12.39
C GLU A 155 -4.37 5.74 -12.95
N LYS A 156 -5.44 5.02 -12.62
CA LYS A 156 -6.77 5.21 -13.20
C LYS A 156 -7.87 5.39 -12.18
N VAL A 157 -7.77 4.73 -11.03
CA VAL A 157 -8.86 4.62 -10.06
C VAL A 157 -8.36 4.74 -8.62
N ALA A 158 -9.19 5.29 -7.75
CA ALA A 158 -9.04 5.18 -6.31
C ALA A 158 -10.12 4.25 -5.74
N ARG A 159 -9.77 3.48 -4.71
CA ARG A 159 -10.69 2.64 -3.94
C ARG A 159 -10.44 2.81 -2.46
N VAL A 160 -11.52 2.75 -1.69
CA VAL A 160 -11.46 2.58 -0.24
C VAL A 160 -12.16 1.27 0.10
N VAL A 161 -11.44 0.39 0.77
CA VAL A 161 -11.92 -0.94 1.16
C VAL A 161 -11.95 -1.02 2.68
N ALA A 162 -13.09 -1.45 3.21
CA ALA A 162 -13.28 -1.58 4.65
C ALA A 162 -12.78 -2.94 5.16
N LEU A 163 -12.20 -2.96 6.35
CA LEU A 163 -11.66 -4.14 7.01
C LEU A 163 -12.37 -4.32 8.38
N PRO A 164 -12.74 -5.55 8.76
CA PRO A 164 -12.38 -6.82 8.14
C PRO A 164 -13.29 -7.26 6.97
N SER A 165 -14.38 -6.54 6.63
CA SER A 165 -15.37 -7.05 5.66
C SER A 165 -14.82 -7.25 4.24
N GLN A 166 -13.73 -6.54 3.89
CA GLN A 166 -13.13 -6.44 2.56
C GLN A 166 -14.08 -5.85 1.50
N ASN A 167 -15.11 -5.13 1.94
CA ASN A 167 -16.04 -4.46 1.04
C ASN A 167 -15.42 -3.18 0.50
N CYS A 168 -15.41 -3.02 -0.83
CA CYS A 168 -15.05 -1.75 -1.46
C CYS A 168 -16.18 -0.75 -1.24
N VAL A 169 -16.03 0.12 -0.24
CA VAL A 169 -17.06 1.09 0.19
C VAL A 169 -17.11 2.32 -0.72
N TYR A 170 -15.96 2.77 -1.22
CA TYR A 170 -15.89 3.88 -2.16
C TYR A 170 -14.98 3.53 -3.34
N LYS A 171 -15.35 4.01 -4.52
CA LYS A 171 -14.58 3.84 -5.75
C LYS A 171 -14.74 5.07 -6.62
N GLN A 172 -13.63 5.65 -7.03
CA GLN A 172 -13.60 6.80 -7.92
C GLN A 172 -12.76 6.50 -9.15
N ILE A 173 -13.27 6.82 -10.33
CA ILE A 173 -12.48 6.86 -11.56
C ILE A 173 -11.81 8.24 -11.59
N ILE A 174 -10.47 8.27 -11.56
CA ILE A 174 -9.70 9.52 -11.57
C ILE A 174 -9.53 9.99 -13.02
N THR A 175 -9.21 9.07 -13.92
CA THR A 175 -9.09 9.33 -15.36
C THR A 175 -9.29 8.06 -16.17
N GLU A 176 -10.01 8.17 -17.29
CA GLU A 176 -10.21 7.04 -18.22
C GLU A 176 -9.18 7.08 -19.36
N VAL A 177 -9.00 8.27 -19.94
CA VAL A 177 -8.24 8.51 -21.17
C VAL A 177 -6.75 8.77 -20.94
N SER A 178 -6.35 9.22 -19.73
CA SER A 178 -4.96 9.52 -19.38
C SER A 178 -4.52 8.70 -18.16
N PHE A 179 -3.43 9.05 -17.48
CA PHE A 179 -2.98 8.35 -16.28
C PHE A 179 -2.57 9.35 -15.19
N VAL A 180 -2.74 8.95 -13.93
CA VAL A 180 -2.20 9.66 -12.78
C VAL A 180 -0.69 9.48 -12.77
N VAL A 181 0.06 10.58 -12.70
CA VAL A 181 1.52 10.60 -12.65
C VAL A 181 2.02 10.41 -11.23
N LYS A 182 1.39 11.10 -10.28
CA LYS A 182 1.69 11.00 -8.86
C LYS A 182 0.39 11.03 -8.06
N SER A 183 0.32 10.20 -7.03
CA SER A 183 -0.73 10.26 -6.04
C SER A 183 -0.14 10.32 -4.64
N GLU A 184 -0.76 11.08 -3.75
CA GLU A 184 -0.30 11.22 -2.37
C GLU A 184 -1.50 11.28 -1.42
N ILE A 185 -1.38 10.66 -0.26
CA ILE A 185 -2.38 10.73 0.81
C ILE A 185 -1.80 11.62 1.88
N ILE A 186 -2.47 12.73 2.13
CA ILE A 186 -1.96 13.81 2.98
C ILE A 186 -3.01 14.22 4.01
N GLN A 187 -2.54 14.83 5.09
CA GLN A 187 -3.39 15.41 6.11
C GLN A 187 -3.39 16.93 5.96
N ILE A 188 -4.54 17.47 5.53
CA ILE A 188 -4.77 18.91 5.43
C ILE A 188 -5.60 19.32 6.64
N LYS A 189 -4.97 19.97 7.62
CA LYS A 189 -5.59 20.30 8.92
C LYS A 189 -6.13 19.03 9.60
N ASP A 190 -7.43 19.00 9.91
CA ASP A 190 -8.12 17.88 10.56
C ASP A 190 -8.80 16.95 9.54
N SER A 191 -8.30 16.90 8.29
CA SER A 191 -8.91 16.09 7.23
C SER A 191 -7.87 15.38 6.39
N VAL A 192 -8.11 14.11 6.12
CA VAL A 192 -7.26 13.30 5.25
C VAL A 192 -7.77 13.37 3.81
N CYS A 193 -6.85 13.61 2.87
CA CYS A 193 -7.16 13.78 1.47
C CYS A 193 -6.27 12.92 0.59
N LEU A 194 -6.84 12.44 -0.53
CA LEU A 194 -6.09 11.88 -1.65
C LEU A 194 -5.87 12.98 -2.68
N VAL A 195 -4.62 13.27 -3.02
CA VAL A 195 -4.22 14.18 -4.09
C VAL A 195 -3.71 13.37 -5.27
N CYS A 196 -4.18 13.69 -6.47
CA CYS A 196 -3.78 13.04 -7.71
C CYS A 196 -3.38 14.09 -8.74
N TYR A 197 -2.17 14.00 -9.27
CA TYR A 197 -1.72 14.78 -10.42
C TYR A 197 -1.80 13.92 -11.69
N VAL A 198 -2.61 14.34 -12.66
CA VAL A 198 -2.90 13.61 -13.91
C VAL A 198 -2.01 14.11 -15.04
N ALA A 199 -1.60 13.23 -15.96
CA ALA A 199 -0.66 13.57 -17.03
C ALA A 199 -1.18 14.63 -18.02
N THR A 200 -2.50 14.86 -18.07
CA THR A 200 -3.12 15.98 -18.82
C THR A 200 -2.92 17.34 -18.16
N GLY A 201 -2.37 17.37 -16.94
CA GLY A 201 -2.05 18.60 -16.24
C GLY A 201 -3.06 19.04 -15.20
N HIS A 202 -3.99 18.17 -14.77
CA HIS A 202 -4.95 18.51 -13.71
C HIS A 202 -4.50 17.95 -12.37
N ILE A 203 -4.81 18.67 -11.30
CA ILE A 203 -4.71 18.21 -9.92
C ILE A 203 -6.12 17.99 -9.38
N SER A 204 -6.41 16.77 -8.95
CA SER A 204 -7.65 16.40 -8.29
C SER A 204 -7.39 16.10 -6.82
N VAL A 205 -8.23 16.61 -5.93
CA VAL A 205 -8.19 16.30 -4.50
C VAL A 205 -9.51 15.67 -4.08
N PHE A 206 -9.45 14.55 -3.38
CA PHE A 206 -10.61 13.82 -2.87
C PHE A 206 -10.54 13.72 -1.35
N SER A 207 -11.65 13.97 -0.67
CA SER A 207 -11.77 13.70 0.77
C SER A 207 -11.75 12.20 1.04
N LEU A 208 -11.11 11.80 2.13
CA LEU A 208 -11.13 10.42 2.62
C LEU A 208 -11.99 10.31 3.89
N PRO A 209 -12.62 9.15 4.14
CA PRO A 209 -12.63 7.93 3.30
C PRO A 209 -13.57 8.01 2.09
N SER A 210 -14.43 9.03 1.98
CA SER A 210 -15.57 9.05 1.04
C SER A 210 -15.22 9.11 -0.46
N LEU A 211 -13.97 9.43 -0.81
CA LEU A 211 -13.53 9.76 -2.17
C LEU A 211 -14.35 10.87 -2.85
N ARG A 212 -15.05 11.73 -2.10
CA ARG A 212 -15.75 12.89 -2.67
C ARG A 212 -14.73 13.91 -3.16
N GLN A 213 -14.81 14.29 -4.44
CA GLN A 213 -13.95 15.30 -5.05
C GLN A 213 -14.16 16.66 -4.37
N LEU A 214 -13.08 17.24 -3.85
CA LEU A 214 -13.04 18.55 -3.20
C LEU A 214 -12.53 19.62 -4.17
N ILE A 215 -11.48 19.29 -4.92
CA ILE A 215 -10.77 20.23 -5.79
C ILE A 215 -10.50 19.52 -7.12
N TYR A 216 -10.65 20.27 -8.20
CA TYR A 216 -10.19 19.90 -9.54
C TYR A 216 -9.70 21.19 -10.21
N VAL A 217 -8.39 21.29 -10.42
CA VAL A 217 -7.77 22.50 -10.96
C VAL A 217 -6.78 22.16 -12.05
N ASP A 218 -6.65 23.08 -13.00
CA ASP A 218 -5.61 23.02 -14.01
C ASP A 218 -4.26 23.41 -13.40
N PHE A 219 -3.22 22.69 -13.79
CA PHE A 219 -1.83 22.93 -13.42
C PHE A 219 -0.97 22.97 -14.69
N LEU A 220 -0.18 21.94 -14.96
CA LEU A 220 0.71 21.86 -16.11
C LEU A 220 0.74 20.42 -16.65
N PRO A 221 0.52 20.17 -17.95
CA PRO A 221 0.62 18.83 -18.54
C PRO A 221 2.01 18.20 -18.38
N LEU A 222 2.04 16.86 -18.27
CA LEU A 222 3.31 16.12 -18.11
C LEU A 222 4.25 16.30 -19.31
N VAL A 223 3.69 16.46 -20.52
CA VAL A 223 4.48 16.70 -21.74
C VAL A 223 5.31 17.98 -21.61
N ASP A 224 4.74 19.02 -20.99
CA ASP A 224 5.40 20.32 -20.85
C ASP A 224 6.44 20.31 -19.71
N LEU A 225 6.22 19.49 -18.67
CA LEU A 225 7.22 19.26 -17.63
C LEU A 225 8.51 18.61 -18.16
N ARG A 226 8.37 17.69 -19.13
CA ARG A 226 9.52 17.01 -19.76
C ARG A 226 10.30 17.91 -20.71
N LEU A 227 9.66 18.96 -21.20
CA LEU A 227 10.21 19.87 -22.20
C LEU A 227 10.79 21.16 -21.61
N VAL A 228 10.72 21.37 -20.28
CA VAL A 228 11.49 22.44 -19.64
C VAL A 228 12.97 22.15 -19.89
N PRO A 229 13.63 22.84 -20.84
CA PRO A 229 15.05 22.65 -21.05
C PRO A 229 15.74 23.12 -19.77
N TYR A 230 16.90 22.55 -19.45
CA TYR A 230 17.84 23.18 -18.52
C TYR A 230 18.15 24.59 -19.04
N SER A 231 17.30 25.57 -18.72
CA SER A 231 17.57 26.96 -19.06
C SER A 231 18.72 27.38 -18.15
N ALA A 232 19.73 27.97 -18.78
CA ALA A 232 21.02 28.35 -18.20
C ALA A 232 20.88 29.52 -17.20
N SER A 233 20.09 29.34 -16.15
CA SER A 233 20.02 30.18 -14.96
C SER A 233 19.98 29.31 -13.70
N GLY A 234 20.99 28.44 -13.56
CA GLY A 234 21.55 28.00 -12.28
C GLY A 234 20.70 27.20 -11.29
N ASN A 235 19.38 27.07 -11.48
CA ASN A 235 18.54 26.26 -10.61
C ASN A 235 17.61 25.41 -11.47
N PRO A 236 17.66 24.06 -11.38
CA PRO A 236 16.56 23.26 -11.89
C PRO A 236 15.28 23.74 -11.20
N PRO A 237 14.10 23.68 -11.84
CA PRO A 237 12.85 23.70 -11.10
C PRO A 237 12.88 22.44 -10.23
N ILE A 238 13.41 22.57 -9.02
CA ILE A 238 13.18 21.64 -7.95
C ILE A 238 11.67 21.68 -7.81
N MET A 239 11.01 20.63 -8.32
CA MET A 239 9.61 20.38 -8.02
C MET A 239 9.52 20.10 -6.53
N TYR A 240 9.50 21.16 -5.74
CA TYR A 240 8.74 21.16 -4.51
C TYR A 240 7.29 21.01 -4.98
N LEU A 241 6.80 19.76 -5.01
CA LEU A 241 5.48 19.57 -4.43
C LEU A 241 5.67 20.05 -2.99
N PRO A 242 5.21 21.26 -2.61
CA PRO A 242 5.26 21.63 -1.21
C PRO A 242 4.55 20.50 -0.47
N HIS A 243 5.14 20.06 0.64
CA HIS A 243 4.42 19.25 1.62
C HIS A 243 3.06 19.91 1.81
N LEU A 244 2.02 19.31 1.23
CA LEU A 244 0.62 19.63 1.46
C LEU A 244 0.11 18.69 2.55
#